data_AF-A0A8H4NJJ6-F1
#
_entry.id   AF-A0A8H4NJJ6-F1
#
_cell.length_a   1.000
_cell.length_b   1.000
_cell.length_c   1.000
_cell.angle_alpha   90.00
_cell.angle_beta   90.00
_cell.angle_gamma   90.00
#
_symmetry.space_group_name_H-M   'P 1'
#
loop_
_entity.id
_entity.type
_entity.pdbx_description
1 polymer ?
#
loop_
_entity_poly.entity_id
_entity_poly.type
_entity_poly.pdbx_seq_one_letter_code
_entity_poly.pdbx_strand_id
1 'polypeptide(L)'
;MSDNPPPEWVPSPSPSPSNASPMPLADNEGAGSGAASPNLPLTMSASVVLADLPRDASVALATAGAFKADKVVVRFKPVGSAPSLTQDVCKISATRRFEEVVRYLRKKLRCKETDSVFLYVNSAFAPSLDEVVGNLHQCFKNAHGQLVVAYSLTPAFG
;
A
#
# COMPACT_ATOMS: atom_id res chain seq x y z
N MET A 1 3.33 -66.47 -0.78
CA MET A 1 2.00 -66.12 -1.29
C MET A 1 1.18 -65.64 -0.12
N SER A 2 0.99 -64.33 0.00
CA SER A 2 -0.15 -63.66 0.65
C SER A 2 -0.05 -62.19 0.24
N ASP A 3 -0.57 -61.94 -0.96
CA ASP A 3 -0.92 -60.63 -1.49
C ASP A 3 -1.96 -60.01 -0.56
N ASN A 4 -1.71 -58.81 -0.03
CA ASN A 4 -2.72 -58.03 0.69
C ASN A 4 -2.85 -56.68 -0.04
N PRO A 5 -3.95 -56.43 -0.78
CA PRO A 5 -4.12 -55.20 -1.53
C PRO A 5 -4.45 -54.01 -0.61
N PRO A 6 -4.07 -52.77 -0.98
CA PRO A 6 -4.45 -51.58 -0.24
C PRO A 6 -5.94 -51.23 -0.45
N PRO A 7 -6.63 -50.63 0.53
CA PRO A 7 -8.03 -50.24 0.38
C PRO A 7 -8.18 -49.02 -0.55
N GLU A 8 -9.15 -49.13 -1.46
CA GLU A 8 -9.52 -48.11 -2.45
C GLU A 8 -10.12 -46.85 -1.83
N TRP A 9 -9.82 -45.71 -2.46
CA TRP A 9 -10.28 -44.37 -2.12
C TRP A 9 -11.77 -44.20 -2.47
N VAL A 10 -12.61 -43.83 -1.51
CA VAL A 10 -14.02 -43.49 -1.74
C VAL A 10 -14.18 -41.96 -1.67
N PRO A 11 -14.68 -41.26 -2.72
CA PRO A 11 -14.96 -39.84 -2.62
C PRO A 11 -16.30 -39.60 -1.89
N SER A 12 -16.26 -38.79 -0.83
CA SER A 12 -17.44 -38.31 -0.11
C SER A 12 -18.33 -37.41 -0.97
N PRO A 13 -19.67 -37.47 -0.85
CA PRO A 13 -20.57 -36.62 -1.63
C PRO A 13 -20.62 -35.19 -1.10
N SER A 14 -20.40 -34.22 -1.98
CA SER A 14 -20.64 -32.79 -1.74
C SER A 14 -22.14 -32.48 -1.69
N PRO A 15 -22.63 -31.66 -0.73
CA PRO A 15 -23.89 -30.95 -0.88
C PRO A 15 -23.66 -29.49 -1.29
N SER A 16 -24.18 -29.10 -2.46
CA SER A 16 -24.30 -27.71 -2.91
C SER A 16 -25.72 -27.15 -2.57
N PRO A 17 -26.03 -25.86 -2.81
CA PRO A 17 -26.38 -24.90 -1.77
C PRO A 17 -27.85 -24.48 -1.78
N SER A 18 -28.42 -24.05 -0.65
CA SER A 18 -29.64 -23.22 -0.61
C SER A 18 -29.93 -22.73 0.81
N ASN A 19 -29.67 -21.46 1.08
CA ASN A 19 -30.65 -20.65 1.80
C ASN A 19 -30.47 -19.18 1.43
N ALA A 20 -31.40 -18.69 0.62
CA ALA A 20 -31.52 -17.29 0.28
C ALA A 20 -31.94 -16.50 1.52
N SER A 21 -31.30 -15.36 1.76
CA SER A 21 -31.86 -14.28 2.57
C SER A 21 -31.74 -12.98 1.77
N PRO A 22 -32.81 -12.16 1.71
CA PRO A 22 -32.94 -11.07 0.76
C PRO A 22 -32.12 -9.85 1.23
N MET A 23 -31.37 -9.25 0.30
CA MET A 23 -30.77 -7.93 0.49
C MET A 23 -31.82 -6.86 0.18
N PRO A 24 -32.04 -5.84 1.03
CA PRO A 24 -32.80 -4.67 0.63
C PRO A 24 -31.90 -3.76 -0.22
N LEU A 25 -32.31 -3.54 -1.46
CA LEU A 25 -31.86 -2.41 -2.28
C LEU A 25 -32.27 -1.12 -1.58
N ALA A 26 -31.32 -0.22 -1.36
CA ALA A 26 -31.59 1.18 -1.07
C ALA A 26 -30.62 2.03 -1.90
N ASP A 27 -31.09 2.47 -3.05
CA ASP A 27 -30.59 3.63 -3.79
C ASP A 27 -30.65 4.88 -2.90
N ASN A 28 -29.55 5.65 -2.83
CA ASN A 28 -29.62 7.11 -2.76
C ASN A 28 -28.25 7.73 -3.10
N GLU A 29 -28.19 8.44 -4.23
CA GLU A 29 -27.06 9.28 -4.64
C GLU A 29 -26.89 10.52 -3.73
N GLY A 30 -25.67 11.05 -3.61
CA GLY A 30 -25.42 12.36 -2.99
C GLY A 30 -23.95 12.65 -2.69
N ALA A 31 -23.36 13.53 -3.49
CA ALA A 31 -21.94 13.88 -3.55
C ALA A 31 -21.33 14.56 -2.29
N GLY A 32 -20.00 14.45 -2.16
CA GLY A 32 -19.18 15.58 -1.70
C GLY A 32 -18.25 15.36 -0.49
N SER A 33 -16.95 15.34 -0.81
CA SER A 33 -15.84 15.91 -0.02
C SER A 33 -15.26 15.15 1.19
N GLY A 34 -14.07 14.57 0.95
CA GLY A 34 -12.86 14.95 1.70
C GLY A 34 -12.76 14.59 3.18
N ALA A 35 -12.46 13.33 3.49
CA ALA A 35 -11.44 12.89 4.47
C ALA A 35 -11.54 11.36 4.56
N ALA A 36 -10.40 10.68 4.45
CA ALA A 36 -10.33 9.23 4.61
C ALA A 36 -10.68 8.83 6.05
N SER A 37 -11.96 8.59 6.30
CA SER A 37 -12.43 7.68 7.36
C SER A 37 -13.12 6.55 6.61
N PRO A 38 -12.71 5.28 6.74
CA PRO A 38 -13.62 4.21 6.38
C PRO A 38 -14.83 4.39 7.31
N ASN A 39 -15.98 4.74 6.73
CA ASN A 39 -17.25 4.85 7.44
C ASN A 39 -17.74 3.42 7.73
N LEU A 40 -16.95 2.71 8.54
CA LEU A 40 -17.37 1.50 9.20
C LEU A 40 -18.45 1.95 10.19
N PRO A 41 -19.64 1.32 10.23
CA PRO A 41 -20.65 1.64 11.23
C PRO A 41 -20.02 1.44 12.61
N LEU A 42 -19.57 2.55 13.22
CA LEU A 42 -19.06 2.59 14.58
C LEU A 42 -20.29 2.43 15.46
N THR A 43 -20.62 1.18 15.74
CA THR A 43 -21.72 0.84 16.62
C THR A 43 -21.43 1.47 17.98
N MET A 44 -22.44 2.04 18.65
CA MET A 44 -22.27 2.66 19.97
C MET A 44 -21.66 1.69 21.00
N SER A 45 -21.85 0.38 20.81
CA SER A 45 -21.19 -0.68 21.56
C SER A 45 -19.65 -0.66 21.45
N ALA A 46 -19.09 -0.32 20.29
CA ALA A 46 -17.64 -0.21 20.11
C ALA A 46 -17.05 0.97 20.90
N SER A 47 -17.81 2.05 21.08
CA SER A 47 -17.35 3.22 21.85
C SER A 47 -17.13 2.90 23.33
N VAL A 48 -17.93 2.00 23.93
CA VAL A 48 -17.76 1.57 25.33
C VAL A 48 -16.47 0.77 25.48
N VAL A 49 -16.19 -0.12 24.53
CA VAL A 49 -14.96 -0.93 24.53
C VAL A 49 -13.70 -0.06 24.34
N LEU A 50 -13.79 1.01 23.53
CA LEU A 50 -12.69 1.96 23.37
C LEU A 50 -12.47 2.84 24.62
N ALA A 51 -13.51 3.13 25.38
CA ALA A 51 -13.42 3.93 26.61
C ALA A 51 -12.81 3.14 27.79
N ASP A 52 -13.06 1.83 27.84
CA ASP A 52 -12.54 0.93 28.89
C ASP A 52 -11.19 0.27 28.53
N LEU A 53 -10.56 0.68 27.42
CA LEU A 53 -9.29 0.12 27.01
C LEU A 53 -8.17 0.55 27.99
N PRO A 54 -7.27 -0.35 28.41
CA PRO A 54 -6.14 0.02 29.26
C PRO A 54 -5.29 1.15 28.62
N ARG A 55 -4.74 2.02 29.48
CA ARG A 55 -3.99 3.22 29.06
C ARG A 55 -2.91 2.91 28.02
N ASP A 56 -2.19 1.79 28.19
CA ASP A 56 -1.13 1.39 27.25
C ASP A 56 -1.65 1.14 25.83
N ALA A 57 -2.83 0.53 25.70
CA ALA A 57 -3.45 0.27 24.40
C ALA A 57 -3.98 1.58 23.77
N SER A 58 -4.52 2.49 24.57
CA SER A 58 -4.94 3.82 24.08
C SER A 58 -3.75 4.66 23.57
N VAL A 59 -2.60 4.59 24.25
CA VAL A 59 -1.38 5.29 23.84
C VAL A 59 -0.78 4.67 22.57
N ALA A 60 -0.79 3.34 22.46
CA ALA A 60 -0.36 2.65 21.26
C ALA A 60 -1.24 3.02 20.06
N LEU A 61 -2.56 3.13 20.24
CA LEU A 61 -3.51 3.51 19.19
C LEU A 61 -3.35 4.99 18.80
N ALA A 62 -3.14 5.90 19.76
CA ALA A 62 -2.84 7.31 19.47
C ALA A 62 -1.53 7.49 18.68
N THR A 63 -0.60 6.55 18.83
CA THR A 63 0.67 6.53 18.08
C THR A 63 0.53 5.75 16.76
N ALA A 64 -0.52 4.95 16.58
CA ALA A 64 -0.75 4.17 15.38
C ALA A 64 -1.11 5.12 14.22
N GLY A 65 -0.18 5.28 13.27
CA GLY A 65 -0.27 6.24 12.17
C GLY A 65 0.71 7.41 12.30
N ALA A 66 1.36 7.57 13.45
CA ALA A 66 2.49 8.48 13.59
C ALA A 66 3.76 7.82 13.03
N PHE A 67 4.47 8.54 12.16
CA PHE A 67 5.76 8.10 11.66
C PHE A 67 6.85 8.42 12.69
N LYS A 68 7.77 7.47 12.92
CA LYS A 68 8.95 7.70 13.79
C LYS A 68 9.82 8.87 13.35
N ALA A 69 9.77 9.22 12.06
CA ALA A 69 10.49 10.35 11.49
C ALA A 69 9.56 11.15 10.58
N ASP A 70 9.54 12.47 10.75
CA ASP A 70 8.79 13.39 9.88
C ASP A 70 9.27 13.39 8.42
N LYS A 71 10.54 13.01 8.21
CA LYS A 71 11.18 12.97 6.91
C LYS A 71 11.85 11.62 6.70
N VAL A 72 11.65 11.07 5.51
CA VAL A 72 12.23 9.82 5.05
C VAL A 72 13.27 10.09 3.98
N VAL A 73 14.32 9.28 3.97
CA VAL A 73 15.41 9.38 2.99
C VAL A 73 15.05 8.50 1.79
N VAL A 74 14.94 9.12 0.63
CA VAL A 74 14.64 8.44 -0.65
C VAL A 74 15.86 8.53 -1.55
N ARG A 75 16.29 7.38 -2.07
CA ARG A 75 17.40 7.26 -3.03
C ARG A 75 16.87 6.88 -4.40
N PHE A 76 16.98 7.80 -5.35
CA PHE A 76 16.64 7.60 -6.74
C PHE A 76 17.76 6.86 -7.46
N LYS A 77 17.40 5.87 -8.28
CA LYS A 77 18.34 5.11 -9.11
C LYS A 77 17.86 5.13 -10.56
N PRO A 78 18.66 5.62 -11.52
CA PRO A 78 18.31 5.50 -12.93
C PRO A 78 18.32 4.02 -13.34
N VAL A 79 17.35 3.62 -14.15
CA VAL A 79 17.27 2.29 -14.76
C VAL A 79 17.13 2.41 -16.27
N GLY A 80 17.89 1.58 -16.99
CA GLY A 80 17.95 1.59 -18.45
C GLY A 80 18.59 2.88 -18.98
N SER A 81 17.94 3.50 -19.96
CA SER A 81 18.44 4.71 -20.64
C SER A 81 17.98 6.02 -19.99
N ALA A 82 17.51 5.99 -18.74
CA ALA A 82 17.05 7.19 -18.05
C ALA A 82 18.22 8.13 -17.67
N PRO A 83 18.09 9.46 -17.81
CA PRO A 83 19.13 10.41 -17.40
C PRO A 83 19.38 10.34 -15.89
N SER A 84 20.65 10.38 -15.46
CA SER A 84 21.00 10.42 -14.04
C SER A 84 20.68 11.78 -13.40
N LEU A 85 20.31 11.77 -12.12
CA LEU A 85 20.03 12.98 -11.36
C LEU A 85 21.32 13.51 -10.73
N THR A 86 21.44 14.83 -10.60
CA THR A 86 22.57 15.45 -9.88
C THR A 86 22.58 15.10 -8.40
N GLN A 87 21.40 14.86 -7.82
CA GLN A 87 21.23 14.48 -6.43
C GLN A 87 20.30 13.27 -6.35
N ASP A 88 20.92 12.10 -6.19
CA ASP A 88 20.20 10.83 -6.09
C ASP A 88 19.49 10.65 -4.75
N VAL A 89 19.92 11.35 -3.69
CA VAL A 89 19.35 11.19 -2.34
C VAL A 89 18.61 12.45 -1.91
N CYS A 90 17.31 12.33 -1.65
CA CYS A 90 16.44 13.43 -1.21
C CYS A 90 15.73 13.06 0.10
N LYS A 91 15.38 14.09 0.89
CA LYS A 91 14.54 13.93 2.09
C LYS A 91 13.13 14.40 1.76
N ILE A 92 12.16 13.50 1.88
CA ILE A 92 10.75 13.76 1.59
C ILE A 92 9.98 13.62 2.90
N SER A 93 8.95 14.44 3.10
CA SER A 93 8.11 14.31 4.30
C SER A 93 7.32 13.00 4.25
N ALA A 94 7.26 12.29 5.39
CA ALA A 94 6.65 10.97 5.50
C ALA A 94 5.14 10.98 5.22
N THR A 95 4.46 12.11 5.43
CA THR A 95 3.01 12.26 5.23
C THR A 95 2.61 12.54 3.78
N ARG A 96 3.59 12.79 2.88
CA ARG A 96 3.31 13.05 1.47
C ARG A 96 2.95 11.77 0.73
N ARG A 97 2.18 11.93 -0.34
CA ARG A 97 1.80 10.86 -1.27
C ARG A 97 2.87 10.65 -2.32
N PHE A 98 2.92 9.44 -2.88
CA PHE A 98 3.91 9.04 -3.87
C PHE A 98 3.77 9.82 -5.19
N GLU A 99 2.58 10.33 -5.51
CA GLU A 99 2.34 11.25 -6.64
C GLU A 99 3.30 12.46 -6.64
N GLU A 100 3.65 13.00 -5.47
CA GLU A 100 4.53 14.16 -5.38
C GLU A 100 5.97 13.79 -5.73
N VAL A 101 6.38 12.56 -5.43
CA VAL A 101 7.68 12.01 -5.78
C VAL A 101 7.80 11.90 -7.30
N VAL A 102 6.76 11.39 -7.97
CA VAL A 102 6.68 11.31 -9.43
C VAL A 102 6.74 12.71 -10.05
N ARG A 103 5.96 13.66 -9.53
CA ARG A 103 5.94 15.05 -10.01
C ARG A 103 7.30 15.73 -9.82
N TYR A 104 7.97 15.50 -8.69
CA TYR A 104 9.31 16.00 -8.43
C TYR A 104 10.33 15.47 -9.44
N LEU A 105 10.28 14.16 -9.71
CA LEU A 105 11.20 13.50 -10.63
C LEU A 105 11.01 14.02 -12.07
N ARG A 106 9.76 14.15 -12.52
CA ARG A 106 9.43 14.75 -13.84
C ARG A 106 10.02 16.15 -14.00
N LYS A 107 9.88 17.00 -12.96
CA LYS A 107 10.44 18.36 -12.96
C LYS A 107 11.98 18.35 -13.02
N LYS A 108 12.62 17.44 -12.28
CA LYS A 108 14.09 17.35 -12.24
C LYS A 108 14.70 16.81 -13.53
N LEU A 109 14.07 15.83 -14.16
CA LEU A 109 14.49 15.26 -15.44
C LEU A 109 14.13 16.14 -16.65
N ARG A 110 13.33 17.19 -16.45
CA ARG A 110 12.77 18.05 -17.52
C ARG A 110 12.00 17.24 -18.57
N CYS A 111 11.32 16.17 -18.13
CA CYS A 111 10.44 15.38 -18.98
C CYS A 111 9.26 16.23 -19.46
N LYS A 112 8.82 16.02 -20.70
CA LYS A 112 7.58 16.61 -21.20
C LYS A 112 6.38 15.93 -20.55
N GLU A 113 5.23 16.59 -20.58
CA GLU A 113 3.98 16.02 -20.04
C GLU A 113 3.52 14.77 -20.80
N THR A 114 3.93 14.65 -22.06
CA THR A 114 3.73 13.46 -22.91
C THR A 114 4.65 12.29 -22.54
N ASP A 115 5.73 12.54 -21.81
CA ASP A 115 6.70 11.49 -21.50
C ASP A 115 6.21 10.65 -20.32
N SER A 116 6.25 9.33 -20.51
CA SER A 116 5.97 8.38 -19.44
C SER A 116 7.18 8.26 -18.53
N VAL A 117 6.94 8.23 -17.22
CA VAL A 117 7.97 7.98 -16.21
C VAL A 117 7.45 6.91 -15.28
N PHE A 118 8.18 5.80 -15.21
CA PHE A 118 7.86 4.65 -14.39
C PHE A 118 8.78 4.64 -13.17
N LEU A 119 8.21 4.49 -11.97
CA LEU A 119 8.94 4.43 -10.72
C LEU A 119 8.68 3.09 -10.05
N TYR A 120 9.73 2.47 -9.56
CA TYR A 120 9.70 1.17 -8.91
C TYR A 120 10.40 1.26 -7.55
N VAL A 121 9.76 0.76 -6.50
CA VAL A 121 10.38 0.63 -5.18
C VAL A 121 11.26 -0.62 -5.19
N ASN A 122 12.52 -0.45 -4.80
CA ASN A 122 13.54 -1.51 -4.76
C ASN A 122 13.67 -2.32 -6.06
N SER A 123 13.34 -1.73 -7.22
CA SER A 123 13.29 -2.40 -8.53
C SER A 123 12.39 -3.65 -8.56
N ALA A 124 11.37 -3.72 -7.70
CA ALA A 124 10.51 -4.90 -7.57
C ALA A 124 9.06 -4.62 -7.98
N PHE A 125 8.49 -3.50 -7.53
CA PHE A 125 7.08 -3.17 -7.79
C PHE A 125 6.88 -1.67 -7.99
N ALA A 126 5.82 -1.30 -8.70
CA ALA A 126 5.40 0.08 -8.86
C ALA A 126 4.33 0.43 -7.80
N PRO A 127 4.62 1.30 -6.83
CA PRO A 127 3.64 1.74 -5.84
C PRO A 127 2.49 2.55 -6.48
N SER A 128 1.34 2.59 -5.80
CA SER A 128 0.22 3.42 -6.26
C SER A 128 0.48 4.89 -5.94
N LEU A 129 -0.06 5.80 -6.75
CA LEU A 129 0.21 7.25 -6.63
C LEU A 129 -0.33 7.84 -5.32
N ASP A 130 -1.35 7.21 -4.76
CA ASP A 130 -2.01 7.55 -3.51
C ASP A 130 -1.32 6.99 -2.26
N GLU A 131 -0.33 6.11 -2.42
CA GLU A 131 0.42 5.56 -1.28
C GLU A 131 1.23 6.63 -0.55
N VAL A 132 1.28 6.50 0.77
CA VAL A 132 2.02 7.40 1.65
C VAL A 132 3.49 6.98 1.70
N VAL A 133 4.41 7.93 1.45
CA VAL A 133 5.85 7.64 1.36
C VAL A 133 6.41 7.12 2.69
N GLY A 134 5.86 7.56 3.81
CA GLY A 134 6.21 7.04 5.14
C GLY A 134 5.95 5.54 5.30
N ASN A 135 4.81 5.05 4.79
CA ASN A 135 4.48 3.62 4.82
C ASN A 135 5.47 2.82 3.95
N LEU A 136 5.74 3.31 2.73
CA LEU A 136 6.71 2.69 1.82
C LEU A 136 8.10 2.62 2.43
N HIS A 137 8.55 3.68 3.11
CA HIS A 137 9.83 3.69 3.81
C HIS A 137 9.86 2.72 4.98
N GLN A 138 8.80 2.65 5.78
CA GLN A 138 8.76 1.74 6.93
C GLN A 138 8.83 0.27 6.51
N CYS A 139 8.17 -0.09 5.41
CA CYS A 139 8.09 -1.47 4.91
C CYS A 139 9.29 -1.85 4.02
N PHE A 140 9.82 -0.92 3.22
CA PHE A 140 10.74 -1.24 2.12
C PHE A 140 12.08 -0.49 2.16
N LYS A 141 12.43 0.14 3.29
CA LYS A 141 13.79 0.71 3.46
C LYS A 141 14.87 -0.37 3.40
N ASN A 142 16.02 0.01 2.85
CA ASN A 142 17.22 -0.82 2.84
C ASN A 142 17.91 -0.86 4.23
N ALA A 143 18.99 -1.63 4.35
CA ALA A 143 19.81 -1.73 5.56
C ALA A 143 20.38 -0.39 6.04
N HIS A 144 20.52 0.60 5.14
CA HIS A 144 20.99 1.95 5.46
C HIS A 144 19.84 2.91 5.83
N GLY A 145 18.60 2.42 5.95
CA GLY A 145 17.43 3.22 6.29
C GLY A 145 16.95 4.14 5.16
N GLN A 146 17.20 3.79 3.89
CA GLN A 146 16.79 4.57 2.72
C GLN A 146 15.78 3.79 1.88
N LEU A 147 14.76 4.48 1.37
CA LEU A 147 13.83 3.93 0.39
C LEU A 147 14.44 4.05 -1.00
N VAL A 148 14.71 2.94 -1.69
CA VAL A 148 15.28 2.98 -3.04
C VAL A 148 14.16 3.05 -4.06
N VAL A 149 14.20 4.06 -4.92
CA VAL A 149 13.23 4.29 -5.99
C VAL A 149 13.96 4.27 -7.33
N ALA A 150 13.82 3.17 -8.04
CA ALA A 150 14.29 3.03 -9.41
C ALA A 150 13.35 3.79 -10.36
N TYR A 151 13.89 4.55 -11.30
CA TYR A 151 13.08 5.26 -12.30
C TYR A 151 13.54 4.95 -13.72
N SER A 152 12.58 4.86 -14.65
CA SER A 152 12.82 4.63 -16.07
C SER A 152 11.81 5.38 -16.95
N LEU A 153 12.21 5.72 -18.17
CA LEU A 153 11.33 6.35 -19.18
C LEU A 153 10.49 5.32 -19.94
N THR A 154 11.03 4.11 -20.08
CA THR A 154 10.35 2.96 -20.65
C THR A 154 9.98 1.98 -19.53
N PRO A 155 8.92 1.19 -19.68
CA PRO A 155 8.63 0.12 -18.74
C PRO A 155 9.83 -0.85 -18.73
N ALA A 156 10.44 -1.03 -17.56
CA ALA A 156 11.66 -1.84 -17.42
C ALA A 156 11.37 -3.27 -16.95
N PHE A 157 10.20 -3.49 -16.35
CA PHE A 157 9.73 -4.78 -15.84
C PHE A 157 8.30 -4.96 -16.36
N GLY A 158 8.07 -6.03 -17.12
CA GLY A 158 6.81 -6.38 -17.77
C GLY A 158 6.63 -7.89 -17.73
#